data_AF-A0A0D2IQC7-F1
#
_entry.id   AF-A0A0D2IQC7-F1
#
_cell.length_a   1.000
_cell.length_b   1.000
_cell.length_c   1.000
_cell.angle_alpha   90.00
_cell.angle_beta   90.00
_cell.angle_gamma   90.00
#
_symmetry.space_group_name_H-M   'P 1'
#
loop_
_entity.id
_entity.type
_entity.pdbx_description
1 polymer ?
#
loop_
_entity_poly.entity_id
_entity_poly.type
_entity_poly.pdbx_seq_one_letter_code
_entity_poly.pdbx_strand_id
1 'polypeptide(L)'
;MNLQNGFNVPILAVLCDGTSFYFFKFPDRRQADGGPQSTWASSPEGRGRQPIAEIDLADDPTTFLLQTRLLCESLYYVFLNGYQSDLQAYWNHSVERSKGSSRDSTPKWYNATVSARKALEEAKSVWKLRQEGKVEESNISAERAHQFLAKSVEEAPPQKPPGFAHRFTDKLVALT
;
A
#
# COMPACT_ATOMS: atom_id res chain seq x y z
N MET A 1 -2.85 -11.75 16.88
CA MET A 1 -1.50 -11.16 16.85
C MET A 1 -0.98 -11.39 15.44
N ASN A 2 -0.77 -10.36 14.61
CA ASN A 2 -0.26 -10.55 13.24
C ASN A 2 1.26 -10.75 13.23
N LEU A 3 1.73 -11.69 14.06
CA LEU A 3 3.08 -12.22 14.02
C LEU A 3 3.05 -13.49 13.17
N GLN A 4 3.35 -13.36 11.89
CA GLN A 4 3.84 -14.49 11.12
C GLN A 4 5.34 -14.29 10.94
N ASN A 5 6.15 -15.26 11.39
CA ASN A 5 7.59 -15.33 11.13
C ASN A 5 8.44 -14.11 11.56
N GLY A 6 7.99 -13.34 12.55
CA GLY A 6 8.71 -12.16 13.05
C GLY A 6 8.50 -10.88 12.23
N PHE A 7 7.57 -10.89 11.27
CA PHE A 7 7.17 -9.68 10.55
C PHE A 7 6.19 -8.86 11.38
N ASN A 8 6.37 -7.54 11.34
CA ASN A 8 5.42 -6.60 11.92
C ASN A 8 5.04 -5.57 10.86
N VAL A 9 3.80 -5.66 10.41
CA VAL A 9 3.26 -4.83 9.35
C VAL A 9 1.92 -4.27 9.80
N PRO A 10 1.67 -2.97 9.60
CA PRO A 10 0.42 -2.37 10.02
C PRO A 10 -0.73 -3.03 9.26
N ILE A 11 -1.78 -3.41 9.98
CA ILE A 11 -3.00 -3.88 9.32
C ILE A 11 -3.75 -2.65 8.85
N LEU A 12 -3.94 -2.55 7.54
CA LEU A 12 -4.85 -1.59 6.94
C LEU A 12 -6.17 -2.31 6.65
N ALA A 13 -7.27 -1.72 7.11
CA ALA A 13 -8.61 -2.22 6.81
C ALA A 13 -9.44 -1.11 6.17
N VAL A 14 -10.26 -1.50 5.20
CA VAL A 14 -11.26 -0.64 4.57
C VAL A 14 -12.62 -1.26 4.86
N LEU A 15 -13.51 -0.53 5.52
CA LEU A 15 -14.90 -0.91 5.72
C LEU A 15 -15.78 -0.05 4.81
N CYS A 16 -16.70 -0.67 4.10
CA CYS A 16 -17.76 0.03 3.36
C CYS A 16 -19.10 -0.37 3.96
N ASP A 17 -19.90 0.61 4.39
CA ASP A 17 -21.25 0.38 4.95
C ASP A 17 -22.38 0.65 3.93
N GLY A 18 -22.01 0.89 2.67
CA GLY A 18 -22.94 1.27 1.60
C GLY A 18 -23.13 2.78 1.44
N THR A 19 -22.74 3.59 2.44
CA THR A 19 -22.82 5.06 2.41
C THR A 19 -21.47 5.74 2.56
N SER A 20 -20.46 5.03 3.07
CA SER A 20 -19.15 5.58 3.38
C SER A 20 -18.09 4.50 3.42
N PHE A 21 -16.87 4.88 3.03
CA PHE A 21 -15.66 4.12 3.26
C PHE A 21 -14.94 4.61 4.51
N TYR A 22 -14.56 3.69 5.37
CA TYR A 22 -13.80 3.94 6.59
C TYR A 22 -12.44 3.27 6.47
N PHE A 23 -11.38 4.02 6.78
CA PHE A 23 -10.02 3.56 6.67
C PHE A 23 -9.40 3.42 8.05
N PHE A 24 -8.92 2.22 8.37
CA PHE A 24 -8.33 1.90 9.68
C PHE A 24 -6.88 1.49 9.49
N LYS A 25 -6.03 1.98 10.40
CA LYS A 25 -4.67 1.50 10.60
C LYS A 25 -4.56 0.99 12.02
N PHE A 26 -4.23 -0.28 12.15
CA PHE A 26 -3.89 -0.89 13.42
C PHE A 26 -2.37 -0.92 13.55
N PRO A 27 -1.78 0.02 14.33
CA PRO A 27 -0.35 0.05 14.57
C PRO A 27 0.08 -1.13 15.44
N ASP A 28 1.38 -1.40 15.41
CA ASP A 28 2.01 -2.41 16.24
C ASP A 28 1.88 -2.06 17.74
N ARG A 29 1.46 -3.04 18.54
CA ARG A 29 1.35 -2.92 20.01
C ARG A 29 2.69 -2.98 20.76
N ARG A 30 3.84 -3.14 20.08
CA ARG A 30 5.15 -3.09 20.77
C ARG A 30 5.58 -1.67 21.16
N GLN A 31 4.91 -0.62 20.68
CA GLN A 31 5.03 0.73 21.24
C GLN A 31 4.00 0.92 22.36
N ALA A 32 4.45 0.68 23.59
CA ALA A 32 3.94 1.11 24.91
C ALA A 32 2.40 1.30 25.14
N ASP A 33 1.87 0.49 26.06
CA ASP A 33 0.78 0.78 27.03
C ASP A 33 -0.63 1.20 26.55
N GLY A 34 -0.96 1.07 25.27
CA GLY A 34 -2.32 1.31 24.77
C GLY A 34 -3.03 0.04 24.32
N GLY A 35 -4.35 -0.06 24.52
CA GLY A 35 -5.22 -1.07 23.89
C GLY A 35 -5.14 -1.06 22.35
N PRO A 36 -6.07 -1.69 21.61
CA PRO A 36 -6.06 -1.58 20.15
C PRO A 36 -6.35 -0.12 19.77
N GLN A 37 -5.31 0.69 19.56
CA GLN A 37 -5.44 2.02 19.00
C GLN A 37 -5.72 1.86 17.51
N SER A 38 -6.98 1.75 17.12
CA SER A 38 -7.35 2.00 15.73
C SER A 38 -7.05 3.47 15.44
N THR A 39 -5.94 3.74 14.77
CA THR A 39 -5.73 5.07 14.17
C THR A 39 -6.54 5.09 12.89
N TRP A 40 -7.37 6.10 12.71
CA TRP A 40 -8.05 6.29 11.43
C TRP A 40 -6.98 6.59 10.40
N ALA A 41 -6.82 5.68 9.43
CA ALA A 41 -5.88 5.91 8.36
C ALA A 41 -6.40 7.12 7.58
N SER A 42 -5.64 8.20 7.61
CA SER A 42 -5.96 9.39 6.86
C SER A 42 -5.89 9.07 5.37
N SER A 43 -6.97 9.36 4.65
CA SER A 43 -6.88 9.71 3.24
C SER A 43 -5.88 10.88 3.06
N PRO A 44 -5.46 11.22 1.84
CA PRO A 44 -4.63 12.42 1.60
C PRO A 44 -5.21 13.69 2.26
N GLU A 45 -6.53 13.74 2.47
CA GLU A 45 -7.28 14.80 3.16
C GLU A 45 -7.16 14.83 4.68
N GLY A 46 -6.49 13.86 5.32
CA GLY A 46 -6.56 13.72 6.77
C GLY A 46 -7.85 13.06 7.28
N ARG A 47 -8.84 12.84 6.39
CA ARG A 47 -10.14 12.26 6.77
C ARG A 47 -10.04 10.74 6.85
N GLY A 48 -10.51 10.16 7.96
CA GLY A 48 -10.66 8.71 8.12
C GLY A 48 -11.94 8.12 7.52
N ARG A 49 -12.81 8.98 6.98
CA ARG A 49 -14.08 8.63 6.33
C ARG A 49 -14.16 9.33 4.98
N GLN A 50 -14.46 8.56 3.94
CA GLN A 50 -14.82 9.07 2.62
C GLN A 50 -16.30 8.76 2.37
N PRO A 51 -17.18 9.77 2.27
CA PRO A 51 -18.58 9.54 1.95
C PRO A 51 -18.73 9.08 0.51
N ILE A 52 -19.70 8.20 0.29
CA ILE A 52 -20.27 7.90 -1.02
C ILE A 52 -21.45 8.85 -1.14
N ALA A 53 -21.46 9.76 -2.11
CA ALA A 53 -22.64 10.59 -2.25
C ALA A 53 -23.78 9.71 -2.79
N GLU A 54 -24.99 9.99 -2.32
CA GLU A 54 -26.18 9.47 -2.97
C GLU A 54 -26.26 10.11 -4.36
N ILE A 55 -26.32 9.25 -5.38
CA ILE A 55 -26.47 9.68 -6.77
C ILE A 55 -27.96 9.74 -7.02
N ASP A 56 -28.50 10.94 -7.23
CA ASP A 56 -29.86 11.09 -7.72
C ASP A 56 -29.89 10.79 -9.23
N LEU A 57 -31.00 10.26 -9.73
CA LEU A 57 -31.23 10.07 -11.17
C LEU A 57 -31.23 11.41 -11.94
N ALA A 58 -31.41 12.52 -11.22
CA ALA A 58 -31.30 13.89 -11.75
C ALA A 58 -29.87 14.44 -11.80
N ASP A 59 -28.88 13.76 -11.19
CA ASP A 59 -27.50 14.25 -11.13
C ASP A 59 -26.78 14.13 -12.47
N ASP A 60 -25.89 15.10 -12.73
CA ASP A 60 -24.95 15.05 -13.84
C ASP A 60 -24.06 13.79 -13.75
N PRO A 61 -23.99 12.94 -14.80
CA PRO A 61 -23.11 11.78 -14.85
C PRO A 61 -21.64 12.10 -14.51
N THR A 62 -21.21 13.34 -14.76
CA THR A 62 -19.86 13.81 -14.41
C THR A 62 -19.61 13.76 -12.90
N THR A 63 -20.62 14.06 -12.08
CA THR A 63 -20.54 14.01 -10.62
C THR A 63 -20.24 12.60 -10.13
N PHE A 64 -20.89 11.58 -10.70
CA PHE A 64 -20.63 10.18 -10.40
C PHE A 64 -19.18 9.77 -10.74
N LEU A 65 -18.70 10.19 -11.92
CA LEU A 65 -17.32 9.89 -12.36
C LEU A 65 -16.28 10.55 -11.43
N LEU A 66 -16.54 11.78 -11.00
CA LEU A 66 -15.65 12.49 -10.06
C LEU A 66 -15.59 11.79 -8.70
N GLN A 67 -16.72 11.35 -8.17
CA GLN A 67 -16.77 10.62 -6.89
C GLN A 67 -16.09 9.26 -6.97
N THR A 68 -16.38 8.50 -8.03
CA THR A 68 -15.73 7.21 -8.28
C THR A 68 -14.22 7.39 -8.37
N ARG A 69 -13.76 8.45 -9.04
CA ARG A 69 -12.34 8.77 -9.12
C ARG A 69 -11.73 9.07 -7.75
N LEU A 70 -12.36 9.93 -6.94
CA LEU A 70 -11.87 10.27 -5.60
C LEU A 70 -11.77 9.02 -4.70
N LEU A 71 -12.73 8.10 -4.83
CA LEU A 71 -12.69 6.82 -4.13
C LEU A 71 -11.51 5.96 -4.59
N CYS A 72 -11.32 5.80 -5.90
CA CYS A 72 -10.19 5.06 -6.47
C CYS A 72 -8.85 5.65 -6.03
N GLU A 73 -8.70 6.97 -6.04
CA GLU A 73 -7.50 7.67 -5.58
C GLU A 73 -7.25 7.43 -4.08
N SER A 74 -8.31 7.43 -3.26
CA SER A 74 -8.22 7.14 -1.82
C SER A 74 -7.79 5.69 -1.56
N LEU A 75 -8.39 4.72 -2.25
CA LEU A 75 -8.03 3.31 -2.16
C LEU A 75 -6.58 3.09 -2.61
N TYR A 76 -6.20 3.68 -3.75
CA TYR A 76 -4.84 3.61 -4.26
C TYR A 76 -3.83 4.12 -3.23
N TYR A 77 -4.09 5.28 -2.62
CA TYR A 77 -3.25 5.82 -1.55
C TYR A 77 -3.11 4.88 -0.36
N VAL A 78 -4.22 4.32 0.13
CA VAL A 78 -4.22 3.40 1.28
C VAL A 78 -3.42 2.13 0.95
N PHE A 79 -3.65 1.52 -0.21
CA PHE A 79 -2.91 0.32 -0.62
C PHE A 79 -1.42 0.61 -0.81
N LEU A 80 -1.07 1.73 -1.44
CA LEU A 80 0.32 2.12 -1.65
C LEU A 80 1.05 2.41 -0.34
N ASN A 81 0.37 3.04 0.62
CA ASN A 81 0.90 3.27 1.96
C ASN A 81 1.12 1.96 2.74
N GLY A 82 0.21 0.99 2.59
CA GLY A 82 0.37 -0.37 3.12
C GLY A 82 1.58 -1.06 2.53
N TYR A 83 1.64 -1.10 1.20
CA TYR A 83 2.77 -1.68 0.46
C TYR A 83 4.13 -1.07 0.85
N GLN A 84 4.21 0.26 1.00
CA GLN A 84 5.42 0.93 1.46
C GLN A 84 5.81 0.52 2.89
N SER A 85 4.83 0.37 3.78
CA SER A 85 5.06 -0.10 5.16
C SER A 85 5.59 -1.54 5.17
N ASP A 86 5.04 -2.39 4.31
CA ASP A 86 5.47 -3.78 4.15
C ASP A 86 6.92 -3.86 3.66
N LEU A 87 7.26 -3.11 2.61
CA LEU A 87 8.63 -3.05 2.10
C LEU A 87 9.63 -2.57 3.16
N GLN A 88 9.25 -1.59 3.97
CA GLN A 88 10.08 -1.09 5.06
C GLN A 88 10.31 -2.16 6.13
N ALA A 89 9.29 -2.95 6.47
CA ALA A 89 9.43 -4.08 7.38
C ALA A 89 10.37 -5.15 6.82
N TYR A 90 10.24 -5.51 5.54
CA TYR A 90 11.14 -6.45 4.87
C TYR A 90 12.59 -5.95 4.81
N TRP A 91 12.78 -4.67 4.53
CA TRP A 91 14.11 -4.05 4.52
C TRP A 91 14.76 -4.10 5.91
N ASN A 92 14.06 -3.64 6.95
CA ASN A 92 14.56 -3.66 8.33
C ASN A 92 14.96 -5.07 8.75
N HIS A 93 14.12 -6.04 8.45
CA HIS A 93 14.39 -7.44 8.75
C HIS A 93 15.58 -8.01 7.94
N SER A 94 15.74 -7.61 6.67
CA SER A 94 16.92 -7.97 5.86
C SER A 94 18.19 -7.40 6.46
N VAL A 95 18.16 -6.15 6.95
CA VAL A 95 19.27 -5.50 7.66
C VAL A 95 19.62 -6.25 8.95
N GLU A 96 18.62 -6.56 9.78
CA GLU A 96 18.82 -7.29 11.03
C GLU A 96 19.47 -8.66 10.83
N ARG A 97 19.02 -9.42 9.81
CA ARG A 97 19.61 -10.71 9.46
C ARG A 97 21.00 -10.60 8.81
N SER A 98 21.36 -9.44 8.27
CA SER A 98 22.65 -9.18 7.63
C SER A 98 23.76 -8.73 8.60
N LYS A 99 23.49 -8.68 9.91
CA LYS A 99 24.48 -8.30 10.95
C LYS A 99 25.74 -9.18 11.02
N GLY A 100 25.84 -10.24 10.20
CA GLY A 100 27.04 -11.07 10.04
C GLY A 100 27.62 -11.18 8.62
N SER A 101 26.86 -10.80 7.57
CA SER A 101 27.35 -10.65 6.19
C SER A 101 26.34 -9.85 5.38
N SER A 102 26.80 -9.04 4.42
CA SER A 102 25.89 -8.36 3.50
C SER A 102 25.09 -9.42 2.71
N ARG A 103 23.79 -9.16 2.52
CA ARG A 103 22.93 -9.99 1.66
C ARG A 103 22.61 -9.19 0.41
N ASP A 104 22.71 -9.82 -0.75
CA ASP A 104 22.42 -9.19 -2.05
C ASP A 104 20.98 -8.66 -2.16
N SER A 105 20.06 -9.18 -1.34
CA SER A 105 18.67 -8.72 -1.27
C SER A 105 18.49 -7.40 -0.52
N THR A 106 19.40 -7.02 0.38
CA THR A 106 19.22 -5.82 1.23
C THR A 106 19.16 -4.52 0.41
N PRO A 107 20.06 -4.28 -0.57
CA PRO A 107 19.95 -3.11 -1.45
C PRO A 107 18.67 -3.10 -2.30
N LYS A 108 18.19 -4.28 -2.72
CA LYS A 108 16.95 -4.43 -3.49
C LYS A 108 15.71 -4.00 -2.68
N TRP A 109 15.61 -4.46 -1.43
CA TRP A 109 14.55 -4.00 -0.52
C TRP A 109 14.59 -2.49 -0.27
N TYR A 110 15.79 -1.93 -0.11
CA TYR A 110 15.97 -0.50 0.06
C TYR A 110 15.49 0.28 -1.17
N ASN A 111 15.95 -0.10 -2.37
CA ASN A 111 15.57 0.56 -3.63
C ASN A 111 14.06 0.49 -3.86
N ALA A 112 13.46 -0.70 -3.68
CA ALA A 112 12.01 -0.89 -3.78
C ALA A 112 11.27 0.07 -2.82
N THR A 113 11.75 0.21 -1.58
CA THR A 113 11.17 1.12 -0.57
C THR A 113 11.28 2.59 -1.01
N VAL A 114 12.43 3.00 -1.57
CA VAL A 114 12.63 4.36 -2.09
C VAL A 114 11.68 4.65 -3.26
N SER A 115 11.56 3.71 -4.19
CA SER A 115 10.65 3.82 -5.34
C SER A 115 9.18 3.90 -4.90
N ALA A 116 8.75 3.06 -3.95
CA ALA A 116 7.39 3.11 -3.38
C ALA A 116 7.11 4.44 -2.66
N ARG A 117 8.09 5.00 -1.95
CA ARG A 117 7.95 6.31 -1.31
C ARG A 117 7.75 7.43 -2.35
N LYS A 118 8.51 7.41 -3.45
CA LYS A 118 8.31 8.38 -4.55
C LYS A 118 6.92 8.25 -5.18
N ALA A 119 6.46 7.01 -5.40
CA ALA A 119 5.11 6.76 -5.88
C ALA A 119 4.04 7.37 -4.95
N LEU A 120 4.23 7.25 -3.63
CA LEU A 120 3.32 7.80 -2.63
C LEU A 120 3.31 9.34 -2.63
N GLU A 121 4.46 9.99 -2.76
CA GLU A 121 4.55 11.46 -2.82
C GLU A 121 3.93 12.03 -4.12
N GLU A 122 4.11 11.34 -5.24
CA GLU A 122 3.41 11.67 -6.49
C GLU A 122 1.89 11.46 -6.34
N ALA A 123 1.45 10.34 -5.74
CA ALA A 123 0.03 10.10 -5.47
C ALA A 123 -0.62 11.20 -4.60
N LYS A 124 0.11 11.74 -3.61
CA LYS A 124 -0.35 12.90 -2.83
C LYS A 124 -0.42 14.17 -3.69
N SER A 125 0.55 14.35 -4.57
CA SER A 125 0.61 15.49 -5.48
C SER A 125 -0.56 15.50 -6.48
N VAL A 126 -0.96 14.33 -7.00
CA VAL A 126 -2.16 14.17 -7.85
C VAL A 126 -3.38 14.83 -7.21
N TRP A 127 -3.61 14.54 -5.93
CA TRP A 127 -4.75 15.06 -5.19
C TRP A 127 -4.63 16.58 -4.99
N LYS A 128 -3.48 17.07 -4.53
CA LYS A 128 -3.24 18.51 -4.33
C LYS A 128 -3.45 19.30 -5.63
N LEU A 129 -2.87 18.85 -6.73
CA LEU A 129 -2.94 19.51 -8.04
C LEU A 129 -4.38 19.57 -8.58
N ARG A 130 -5.21 18.57 -8.28
CA ARG A 130 -6.65 18.62 -8.62
C ARG A 130 -7.41 19.67 -7.85
N GLN A 131 -7.14 19.81 -6.56
CA GLN A 131 -7.76 20.86 -5.76
C GLN A 131 -7.35 22.27 -6.25
N GLU A 132 -6.17 22.38 -6.87
CA GLU A 132 -5.71 23.60 -7.53
C GLU A 132 -6.23 23.78 -8.97
N GLY A 133 -7.05 22.86 -9.49
CA GLY A 133 -7.56 22.91 -10.87
C GLY A 133 -6.52 22.56 -11.95
N LYS A 134 -5.33 22.08 -11.57
CA LYS A 134 -4.21 21.78 -12.48
C LYS A 134 -4.31 20.35 -12.99
N VAL A 135 -5.29 20.10 -13.84
CA VAL A 135 -5.64 18.74 -14.32
C VAL A 135 -4.49 18.07 -15.07
N GLU A 136 -3.78 18.79 -15.93
CA GLU A 136 -2.69 18.22 -16.73
C GLU A 136 -1.49 17.81 -15.85
N GLU A 137 -1.09 18.68 -14.93
CA GLU A 137 -0.02 18.38 -13.96
C GLU A 137 -0.41 17.21 -13.05
N SER A 138 -1.68 17.13 -12.65
CA SER A 138 -2.22 16.00 -11.89
C SER A 138 -2.09 14.69 -12.68
N ASN A 139 -2.40 14.68 -13.97
CA ASN A 139 -2.27 13.49 -14.82
C ASN A 139 -0.80 13.07 -14.97
N ILE A 140 0.11 14.03 -15.17
CA ILE A 140 1.56 13.76 -15.22
C ILE A 140 2.04 13.14 -13.90
N SER A 141 1.59 13.67 -12.76
CA SER A 141 1.94 13.13 -11.45
C SER A 141 1.37 11.73 -11.24
N ALA A 142 0.16 11.44 -11.74
CA ALA A 142 -0.44 10.10 -11.66
C ALA A 142 0.37 9.08 -12.46
N GLU A 143 0.82 9.45 -13.66
CA GLU A 143 1.68 8.61 -14.49
C GLU A 143 3.04 8.34 -13.81
N ARG A 144 3.66 9.37 -13.23
CA ARG A 144 4.89 9.20 -12.44
C ARG A 144 4.68 8.29 -11.24
N ALA A 145 3.56 8.43 -10.53
CA ALA A 145 3.22 7.55 -9.41
C ALA A 145 3.16 6.09 -9.87
N HIS A 146 2.53 5.83 -11.02
CA HIS A 146 2.48 4.49 -11.61
C HIS A 146 3.88 3.97 -11.97
N GLN A 147 4.70 4.77 -12.65
CA GLN A 147 6.06 4.38 -13.05
C GLN A 147 6.96 4.05 -11.84
N PHE A 148 6.91 4.86 -10.78
CA PHE A 148 7.65 4.58 -9.55
C PHE A 148 7.15 3.33 -8.84
N LEU A 149 5.84 3.06 -8.86
CA LEU A 149 5.28 1.84 -8.31
C LEU A 149 5.74 0.61 -9.11
N ALA A 150 5.68 0.66 -10.44
CA ALA A 150 6.15 -0.42 -11.31
C ALA A 150 7.64 -0.74 -11.05
N LYS A 151 8.48 0.30 -10.96
CA LYS A 151 9.89 0.16 -10.59
C LYS A 151 10.07 -0.46 -9.21
N SER A 152 9.28 -0.05 -8.22
CA SER A 152 9.33 -0.64 -6.87
C SER A 152 9.04 -2.14 -6.88
N VAL A 153 8.03 -2.56 -7.64
CA VAL A 153 7.64 -3.97 -7.78
C VAL A 153 8.74 -4.79 -8.45
N GLU A 154 9.39 -4.23 -9.48
CA GLU A 154 10.52 -4.89 -10.16
C GLU A 154 11.75 -5.03 -9.26
N GLU A 155 12.03 -4.01 -8.44
CA GLU A 155 13.15 -4.02 -7.49
C GLU A 155 12.92 -4.97 -6.31
N ALA A 156 11.66 -5.18 -5.90
CA ALA A 156 11.32 -6.01 -4.76
C ALA A 156 11.76 -7.47 -4.99
N PRO A 157 12.61 -8.04 -4.10
CA PRO A 157 13.01 -9.43 -4.23
C PRO A 157 11.81 -10.38 -4.26
N PRO A 158 11.80 -11.39 -5.15
CA PRO A 158 10.69 -12.33 -5.23
C PRO A 158 10.50 -13.04 -3.89
N GLN A 159 9.30 -12.91 -3.33
CA GLN A 159 8.88 -13.65 -2.16
C GLN A 159 8.61 -15.09 -2.61
N LYS A 160 9.41 -16.06 -2.17
CA LYS A 160 8.96 -17.45 -2.19
C LYS A 160 7.86 -17.57 -1.14
N PRO A 161 6.63 -17.97 -1.49
CA PRO A 161 5.59 -18.16 -0.48
C PRO A 161 6.10 -19.16 0.57
N PRO A 162 5.96 -18.86 1.87
CA PRO A 162 6.27 -19.84 2.89
C PRO A 162 5.35 -21.07 2.68
N GLY A 163 5.94 -22.20 2.26
CA GLY A 163 5.25 -23.46 2.00
C GLY A 163 5.31 -23.99 0.56
N PHE A 164 5.84 -23.24 -0.43
CA PHE A 164 5.89 -23.71 -1.82
C PHE A 164 7.08 -24.64 -2.13
N ALA A 165 8.11 -24.64 -1.29
CA ALA A 165 9.29 -25.51 -1.43
C ALA A 165 9.16 -26.73 -0.51
N HIS A 166 8.34 -27.72 -0.90
CA HIS A 166 8.57 -29.15 -0.57
C HIS A 166 7.55 -30.14 -1.15
N ARG A 167 6.47 -29.73 -1.83
CA ARG A 167 5.42 -30.69 -2.25
C ARG A 167 5.39 -31.13 -3.71
N PHE A 168 6.22 -30.57 -4.60
CA PHE A 168 6.10 -30.87 -6.04
C PHE A 168 7.36 -31.36 -6.74
N THR A 169 8.53 -31.41 -6.09
CA THR A 169 9.75 -31.93 -6.74
C THR A 169 9.97 -33.43 -6.55
N ASP A 170 9.36 -34.06 -5.53
CA ASP A 170 9.66 -35.46 -5.20
C ASP A 170 8.72 -36.49 -5.84
N LYS A 171 7.71 -36.05 -6.60
CA LYS A 171 6.76 -36.95 -7.29
C LYS A 171 6.92 -37.04 -8.80
N LEU A 172 7.86 -36.33 -9.41
CA LEU A 172 8.08 -36.40 -10.86
C LEU A 172 9.30 -37.25 -11.29
N VAL A 173 10.06 -37.82 -10.34
CA VAL A 173 11.21 -38.70 -10.63
C VAL A 173 10.88 -40.19 -10.44
N ALA A 174 9.65 -40.53 -10.04
CA ALA A 174 9.24 -41.92 -9.80
C ALA A 174 8.42 -42.55 -10.94
N LEU A 175 8.37 -41.93 -12.13
CA LEU A 175 7.60 -42.44 -13.28
C LEU A 175 8.38 -42.44 -14.62
N THR A 176 9.69 -42.53 -14.56
CA THR A 176 10.55 -42.87 -15.71
C THR A 176 11.47 -44.00 -15.32
#